data_AF-A0A554RK48-F1
#
_entry.id   AF-A0A554RK48-F1
#
_cell.length_a   1.000
_cell.length_b   1.000
_cell.length_c   1.000
_cell.angle_alpha   90.00
_cell.angle_beta   90.00
_cell.angle_gamma   90.00
#
_symmetry.space_group_name_H-M   'P 1'
#
loop_
_entity.id
_entity.type
_entity.pdbx_description
1 polymer ?
#
loop_
_entity_poly.entity_id
_entity_poly.type
_entity_poly.pdbx_seq_one_letter_code
_entity_poly.pdbx_strand_id
1 'polypeptide(L)'
;MTEIWFDERDDADVFIAGLDRDVEPRRVGFAGEEDDEDHAWVVVLDDPDADTMGRADELGGWVPQAESPSAPAAPLDLPAAPRRLKNP
;
A
#
# COMPACT_ATOMS: atom_id res chain seq x y z
N MET A 1 0.19 -13.39 8.35
CA MET A 1 -0.90 -12.46 8.03
C MET A 1 -0.41 -11.44 7.03
N THR A 2 -0.95 -11.50 5.82
CA THR A 2 -0.68 -10.60 4.70
C THR A 2 -1.86 -9.64 4.57
N GLU A 3 -1.56 -8.36 4.44
CA GLU A 3 -2.56 -7.32 4.25
C GLU A 3 -2.63 -6.95 2.77
N ILE A 4 -3.77 -7.20 2.15
CA ILE A 4 -4.03 -6.85 0.76
C ILE A 4 -4.94 -5.63 0.77
N TRP A 5 -4.51 -4.57 0.09
CA TRP A 5 -5.16 -3.27 0.08
C TRP A 5 -5.83 -3.04 -1.27
N PHE A 6 -6.99 -2.40 -1.24
CA PHE A 6 -7.81 -2.04 -2.40
C PHE A 6 -8.26 -0.58 -2.26
N ASP A 7 -8.34 0.13 -3.38
CA ASP A 7 -8.80 1.51 -3.41
C ASP A 7 -10.33 1.57 -3.29
N GLU A 8 -11.02 0.70 -4.04
CA GLU A 8 -12.48 0.63 -4.07
C GLU A 8 -13.02 -0.53 -3.22
N ARG A 9 -14.19 -0.31 -2.59
CA ARG A 9 -14.87 -1.36 -1.82
C ARG A 9 -15.33 -2.53 -2.70
N ASP A 10 -15.73 -2.24 -3.94
CA ASP A 10 -16.28 -3.23 -4.87
C ASP A 10 -15.22 -4.30 -5.22
N ASP A 11 -13.98 -3.88 -5.50
CA ASP A 11 -12.88 -4.80 -5.78
C ASP A 11 -12.56 -5.70 -4.59
N ALA A 12 -12.57 -5.15 -3.37
CA ALA A 12 -12.39 -5.93 -2.15
C ALA A 12 -13.51 -6.97 -1.97
N ASP A 13 -14.76 -6.62 -2.27
CA ASP A 13 -15.91 -7.53 -2.17
C ASP A 13 -15.83 -8.66 -3.22
N VAL A 14 -15.49 -8.32 -4.47
CA VAL A 14 -15.28 -9.29 -5.56
C VAL A 14 -14.11 -10.23 -5.28
N PHE A 15 -13.07 -9.72 -4.62
CA PHE A 15 -11.95 -10.53 -4.14
C PHE A 15 -12.41 -11.51 -3.06
N ILE A 16 -13.09 -11.02 -2.03
CA ILE A 16 -13.60 -11.84 -0.91
C ILE A 16 -14.59 -12.90 -1.37
N ALA A 17 -15.51 -12.56 -2.28
CA ALA A 17 -16.47 -13.51 -2.85
C ALA A 17 -15.79 -14.67 -3.61
N GLY A 18 -14.54 -14.49 -4.03
CA GLY A 18 -13.71 -15.53 -4.63
C GLY A 18 -12.98 -16.43 -3.64
N LEU A 19 -12.98 -16.10 -2.36
CA LEU A 19 -12.31 -16.87 -1.31
C LEU A 19 -13.27 -17.92 -0.73
N ASP A 20 -12.76 -19.12 -0.41
CA ASP A 20 -13.51 -20.17 0.31
C ASP A 20 -13.62 -19.89 1.82
N ARG A 21 -13.48 -18.62 2.23
CA ARG A 21 -13.45 -18.20 3.64
C ARG A 21 -14.17 -16.87 3.79
N ASP A 22 -14.88 -16.74 4.91
CA ASP A 22 -15.55 -15.51 5.30
C ASP A 22 -14.50 -14.54 5.88
N VAL A 23 -14.22 -13.47 5.13
CA VAL A 23 -13.26 -12.43 5.52
C VAL A 23 -13.93 -11.08 5.30
N GLU A 24 -13.96 -10.23 6.31
CA GLU A 24 -14.53 -8.89 6.18
C GLU A 24 -13.43 -7.87 5.85
N PRO A 25 -13.64 -6.97 4.87
CA PRO A 25 -12.67 -5.94 4.56
C PRO A 25 -12.74 -4.83 5.62
N ARG A 26 -11.58 -4.38 6.11
CA ARG A 26 -11.48 -3.27 7.06
C ARG A 26 -11.11 -1.99 6.33
N ARG A 27 -11.83 -0.90 6.60
CA ARG A 27 -11.46 0.44 6.12
C ARG A 27 -10.34 1.00 6.99
N VAL A 28 -9.27 1.49 6.38
CA VAL A 28 -8.13 2.09 7.10
C VAL A 28 -7.81 3.45 6.51
N GLY A 29 -7.55 4.43 7.36
CA GLY A 29 -7.15 5.76 6.93
C GLY A 29 -5.69 5.79 6.47
N PHE A 30 -5.40 6.57 5.42
CA PHE A 30 -4.05 6.81 4.97
C PHE A 30 -3.42 7.94 5.82
N ALA A 31 -2.27 7.66 6.44
CA ALA A 31 -1.34 8.62 7.05
C ALA A 31 -1.89 9.87 7.80
N GLY A 32 -3.04 9.79 8.48
CA GLY A 32 -3.58 10.87 9.31
C GLY A 32 -4.40 11.92 8.56
N GLU A 33 -4.81 11.64 7.33
CA GLU A 33 -5.82 12.43 6.62
C GLU A 33 -7.21 11.87 6.98
N GLU A 34 -8.10 12.72 7.53
CA GLU A 34 -9.50 12.38 7.87
C GLU A 34 -10.44 12.59 6.67
N ASP A 35 -9.92 12.64 5.45
CA ASP A 35 -10.74 12.84 4.26
C ASP A 35 -11.32 11.49 3.81
N ASP A 36 -12.64 11.35 4.00
CA ASP A 36 -13.40 10.12 3.76
C ASP A 36 -13.32 9.61 2.31
N GLU A 37 -12.79 10.41 1.38
CA GLU A 37 -12.75 10.12 -0.06
C GLU A 37 -11.52 9.29 -0.50
N ASP A 38 -10.47 9.15 0.33
CA ASP A 38 -9.19 8.48 -0.02
C ASP A 38 -8.85 7.27 0.90
N HIS A 39 -9.87 6.61 1.45
CA HIS A 39 -9.67 5.48 2.36
C HIS A 39 -9.61 4.13 1.64
N ALA A 40 -8.47 3.44 1.77
CA ALA A 40 -8.31 2.08 1.29
C ALA A 40 -9.06 1.03 2.14
N TRP A 41 -9.40 -0.08 1.49
CA TRP A 41 -9.97 -1.28 2.09
C TRP A 41 -8.91 -2.36 2.21
N VAL A 42 -8.82 -3.00 3.37
CA VAL A 42 -7.81 -4.01 3.65
C VAL A 42 -8.46 -5.35 3.93
N VAL A 43 -7.98 -6.38 3.25
CA VAL A 43 -8.32 -7.79 3.48
C VAL A 43 -7.10 -8.45 4.12
N VAL A 44 -7.27 -9.01 5.32
CA VAL A 44 -6.19 -9.68 6.05
C VAL A 44 -6.32 -11.18 5.87
N LEU A 45 -5.36 -11.79 5.18
CA LEU A 45 -5.32 -13.23 4.95
C LEU A 45 -4.15 -13.87 5.69
N ASP A 46 -4.38 -15.06 6.23
CA ASP A 46 -3.28 -15.93 6.64
C ASP A 46 -2.80 -16.74 5.44
N ASP A 47 -1.48 -16.67 5.19
CA ASP A 47 -0.73 -17.36 4.13
C ASP A 47 -1.47 -17.44 2.78
N PRO A 48 -1.68 -16.32 2.06
CA PRO A 48 -2.32 -16.38 0.75
C PRO A 48 -1.43 -17.07 -0.29
N ASP A 49 -1.98 -18.08 -0.98
CA ASP A 49 -1.31 -18.75 -2.09
C ASP A 49 -1.09 -17.82 -3.28
N ALA A 50 -0.20 -18.21 -4.20
CA ALA A 50 0.14 -17.42 -5.39
C ALA A 50 -1.07 -17.12 -6.30
N ASP A 51 -2.06 -18.03 -6.36
CA ASP A 51 -3.31 -17.82 -7.11
C ASP A 51 -4.17 -16.72 -6.48
N THR A 52 -4.29 -16.72 -5.16
CA THR A 52 -4.98 -15.67 -4.40
C THR A 52 -4.28 -14.32 -4.60
N MET A 53 -2.94 -14.31 -4.57
CA MET A 53 -2.15 -13.09 -4.83
C MET A 53 -2.29 -12.59 -6.28
N GLY A 54 -2.36 -13.49 -7.26
CA GLY A 54 -2.60 -13.14 -8.66
C GLY A 54 -3.98 -12.51 -8.86
N ARG A 55 -5.02 -13.08 -8.24
CA ARG A 55 -6.37 -12.52 -8.28
C ARG A 55 -6.44 -11.14 -7.63
N ALA A 56 -5.71 -10.94 -6.53
CA ALA A 56 -5.62 -9.62 -5.89
C ALA A 56 -5.02 -8.60 -6.87
N ASP A 57 -3.91 -8.93 -7.55
CA ASP A 57 -3.26 -8.07 -8.54
C ASP A 57 -4.20 -7.73 -9.72
N GLU A 58 -4.96 -8.71 -10.24
CA GLU A 58 -5.95 -8.50 -11.31
C GLU A 58 -7.08 -7.53 -10.91
N LEU A 59 -7.42 -7.50 -9.62
CA LEU A 59 -8.44 -6.60 -9.05
C LEU A 59 -7.82 -5.29 -8.51
N GLY A 60 -6.59 -4.97 -8.92
CA GLY A 60 -5.92 -3.73 -8.52
C GLY A 60 -5.45 -3.70 -7.07
N GLY A 61 -5.45 -4.85 -6.40
CA GLY A 61 -4.99 -5.00 -5.03
C GLY A 61 -3.47 -4.94 -4.92
N TRP A 62 -2.97 -4.29 -3.86
CA TRP A 62 -1.53 -4.22 -3.57
C TRP A 62 -1.23 -4.68 -2.16
N VAL A 63 -0.01 -5.18 -1.95
CA VAL A 63 0.50 -5.47 -0.60
C VAL A 63 1.56 -4.42 -0.26
N PRO A 64 1.36 -3.59 0.77
CA PRO A 64 2.38 -2.65 1.18
C PRO A 64 3.60 -3.46 1.62
N GLN A 65 4.75 -3.12 1.04
CA GLN A 65 6.00 -3.66 1.53
C GLN A 65 6.19 -3.11 2.94
N ALA A 66 6.33 -4.00 3.94
CA ALA A 66 6.80 -3.57 5.24
C ALA A 66 8.12 -2.83 5.00
N GLU A 67 8.14 -1.52 5.24
CA GLU A 67 9.36 -0.74 5.21
C GLU A 67 10.27 -1.36 6.29
N SER A 68 11.14 -2.26 5.86
CA SER A 68 12.25 -2.68 6.71
C SER A 68 12.98 -1.39 7.02
N PRO A 69 13.23 -1.06 8.30
CA PRO A 69 13.92 0.17 8.64
C PRO A 69 15.28 0.11 7.94
N SER A 70 15.37 0.81 6.80
CA SER A 70 16.60 0.91 6.05
C SER A 70 17.56 1.60 6.99
N ALA A 71 18.73 0.98 7.21
CA ALA A 71 19.75 1.60 8.05
C ALA A 71 19.94 3.05 7.56
N PRO A 72 20.01 4.04 8.47
CA PRO A 72 20.08 5.43 8.08
C PRO A 72 21.26 5.59 7.12
N ALA A 73 20.95 6.01 5.88
CA ALA A 73 21.99 6.26 4.89
C ALA A 73 22.96 7.29 5.46
N ALA A 74 24.25 7.16 5.13
CA ALA A 74 25.23 8.18 5.48
C ALA A 74 24.74 9.54 4.95
N PRO A 75 24.92 10.63 5.72
CA PRO A 75 24.46 11.94 5.29
C PRO A 75 25.06 12.28 3.93
N LEU A 76 24.22 12.75 3.01
CA LEU A 76 24.66 13.20 1.70
C LEU A 76 25.53 14.44 1.84
N ASP A 77 26.67 14.47 1.13
CA ASP A 77 27.52 15.65 1.03
C ASP A 77 26.86 16.65 0.09
N LEU A 78 25.97 17.47 0.64
CA LEU A 78 25.25 18.50 -0.11
C LEU A 78 26.14 19.73 -0.32
N PRO A 79 26.06 20.40 -1.49
CA PRO A 79 26.80 21.63 -1.72
C PRO A 79 26.36 22.69 -0.71
N ALA A 80 27.33 23.33 -0.04
CA ALA A 80 27.09 24.37 0.96
C ALA A 80 26.48 25.67 0.41
N ALA A 81 26.39 25.80 -0.93
CA ALA A 81 25.84 26.97 -1.60
C ALA A 81 25.06 26.57 -2.86
N PRO A 82 24.01 27.32 -3.22
CA PRO A 82 23.25 27.10 -4.44
C PRO A 82 24.12 27.33 -5.68
N ARG A 83 23.95 26.48 -6.70
CA ARG A 83 24.66 26.63 -7.97
C ARG A 83 24.09 27.81 -8.77
N ARG A 84 24.88 28.89 -8.94
CA ARG A 84 24.47 30.05 -9.76
C ARG A 84 24.80 29.79 -11.23
N LEU A 85 23.79 29.51 -12.04
CA LEU A 85 23.94 29.25 -13.48
C LEU A 85 23.97 30.54 -14.33
N LYS A 86 23.52 31.66 -13.77
CA LYS A 86 23.56 32.97 -14.44
C LYS A 86 24.49 33.89 -13.67
N ASN A 87 25.52 34.38 -14.34
CA ASN A 87 26.35 35.46 -13.82
C ASN A 87 25.54 36.77 -13.88
N PRO A 88 25.68 37.68 -12.90
CA PRO A 88 25.14 39.03 -13.03
C PRO A 88 25.70 39.74 -14.27
#